data_AF-A0A7V1ENN4-F1
#
_entry.id   AF-A0A7V1ENN4-F1
#
_cell.length_a   1.000
_cell.length_b   1.000
_cell.length_c   1.000
_cell.angle_alpha   90.00
_cell.angle_beta   90.00
_cell.angle_gamma   90.00
#
_symmetry.space_group_name_H-M   'P 1'
#
loop_
_entity.id
_entity.type
_entity.pdbx_description
1 polymer ?
#
loop_
_entity_poly.entity_id
_entity_poly.type
_entity_poly.pdbx_seq_one_letter_code
_entity_poly.pdbx_strand_id
1 'polypeptide(L)'
;MKRNFVLLIVISLFGFVSCSKNAKLYEGIFIKGNGCQNIVSITKSVHGGLPVNTSFYVYFVDDSTRVKQLKDREKIAFKIMKYNRDTVGHFANCLWADYDATIELEN
;
A
#
# COMPACT_ATOMS: atom_id res chain seq x y z
N MET A 1 60.90 -20.15 21.89
CA MET A 1 59.71 -19.62 22.58
C MET A 1 58.66 -19.24 21.54
N LYS A 2 57.43 -19.73 21.76
CA LYS A 2 56.12 -19.25 21.27
C LYS A 2 55.85 -19.19 19.74
N ARG A 3 55.08 -20.21 19.30
CA ARG A 3 54.08 -20.18 18.22
C ARG A 3 53.32 -18.85 18.21
N ASN A 4 52.90 -18.40 17.02
CA ASN A 4 51.55 -17.84 16.83
C ASN A 4 51.09 -18.06 15.38
N PHE A 5 50.25 -19.08 15.25
CA PHE A 5 49.40 -19.36 14.09
C PHE A 5 48.16 -18.50 14.29
N VAL A 6 47.96 -17.43 13.51
CA VAL A 6 46.72 -16.64 13.57
C VAL A 6 46.01 -16.75 12.23
N LEU A 7 45.07 -17.68 12.24
CA LEU A 7 43.99 -17.88 11.29
C LEU A 7 43.02 -16.69 11.45
N LEU A 8 42.85 -15.83 10.44
CA LEU A 8 41.75 -14.86 10.44
C LEU A 8 40.87 -15.07 9.21
N ILE A 9 39.68 -15.54 9.58
CA ILE A 9 38.56 -16.04 8.80
C ILE A 9 38.02 -14.95 7.88
N VAL A 10 37.95 -15.26 6.58
CA VAL A 10 37.16 -14.54 5.59
C VAL A 10 35.70 -14.78 5.92
N ILE A 11 35.06 -13.85 6.62
CA ILE A 11 33.61 -13.90 6.85
C ILE A 11 32.94 -13.43 5.56
N SER A 12 32.63 -14.42 4.71
CA SER A 12 31.66 -14.32 3.64
C SER A 12 30.28 -14.09 4.26
N LEU A 13 29.85 -12.84 4.38
CA LEU A 13 28.46 -12.50 4.67
C LEU A 13 27.66 -12.64 3.37
N PHE A 14 27.27 -13.88 3.09
CA PHE A 14 26.04 -14.16 2.36
C PHE A 14 24.86 -13.64 3.18
N GLY A 15 24.50 -12.39 2.95
CA GLY A 15 23.19 -11.84 3.30
C GLY A 15 22.36 -11.74 2.04
N PHE A 16 21.79 -12.86 1.59
CA PHE A 16 20.65 -12.83 0.67
C PHE A 16 19.52 -12.06 1.36
N VAL A 17 19.47 -10.73 1.19
CA VAL A 17 18.24 -9.99 1.41
C VAL A 17 17.38 -10.26 0.18
N SER A 18 16.78 -11.45 0.16
CA SER A 18 15.64 -11.72 -0.69
C SER A 18 14.52 -10.80 -0.21
N CYS A 19 14.53 -9.57 -0.73
CA CYS A 19 13.47 -8.61 -0.52
C CYS A 19 12.26 -9.19 -1.26
N SER A 20 11.45 -9.95 -0.53
CA SER A 20 10.14 -10.40 -1.00
C SER A 20 9.36 -9.14 -1.41
N LYS A 21 9.33 -8.88 -2.71
CA LYS A 21 8.46 -7.87 -3.34
C LYS A 21 7.01 -8.35 -3.38
N ASN A 22 6.55 -9.02 -2.33
CA ASN A 22 5.14 -9.27 -2.15
C ASN A 22 4.55 -7.96 -1.63
N ALA A 23 3.97 -7.17 -2.54
CA ALA A 23 3.20 -5.99 -2.17
C ALA A 23 2.18 -6.42 -1.11
N LYS A 24 2.22 -5.77 0.06
CA LYS A 24 1.40 -6.17 1.20
C LYS A 24 -0.08 -5.98 0.87
N LEU A 25 -0.89 -7.01 1.12
CA LEU A 25 -2.32 -7.04 0.81
C LEU A 25 -3.12 -6.36 1.92
N TYR A 26 -3.83 -5.30 1.59
CA TYR A 26 -4.76 -4.60 2.49
C TYR A 26 -6.20 -4.99 2.20
N GLU A 27 -7.07 -4.84 3.19
CA GLU A 27 -8.52 -4.86 2.98
C GLU A 27 -9.09 -3.48 3.34
N GLY A 28 -10.08 -3.04 2.56
CA GLY A 28 -10.71 -1.74 2.76
C GLY A 28 -12.11 -1.66 2.18
N ILE A 29 -12.74 -0.52 2.39
CA ILE A 29 -14.05 -0.19 1.82
C ILE A 29 -13.83 0.84 0.73
N PHE A 30 -14.31 0.52 -0.47
CA PHE A 30 -14.39 1.45 -1.59
C PHE A 30 -15.60 2.37 -1.42
N ILE A 31 -15.40 3.67 -1.59
CA ILE A 31 -16.44 4.70 -1.54
C ILE A 31 -16.44 5.41 -2.88
N LYS A 32 -17.58 5.34 -3.58
CA LYS A 32 -17.70 5.91 -4.92
C LYS A 32 -17.87 7.42 -4.83
N GLY A 33 -16.96 8.15 -5.46
CA GLY A 33 -17.04 9.61 -5.57
C GLY A 33 -18.10 10.01 -6.59
N ASN A 34 -19.23 10.56 -6.15
CA ASN A 34 -20.29 11.04 -7.04
C ASN A 34 -19.98 12.49 -7.49
N GLY A 35 -19.15 12.64 -8.52
CA GLY A 35 -18.60 13.94 -8.94
C GLY A 35 -17.37 14.40 -8.13
N CYS A 36 -16.97 13.60 -7.15
CA CYS A 36 -15.71 13.70 -6.41
C CYS A 36 -14.80 12.53 -6.78
N GLN A 37 -13.56 12.55 -6.27
CA GLN A 37 -12.66 11.42 -6.42
C GLN A 37 -13.11 10.22 -5.58
N ASN A 38 -12.85 9.01 -6.08
CA ASN A 38 -13.13 7.78 -5.35
C ASN A 38 -12.21 7.66 -4.14
N ILE A 39 -12.72 7.05 -3.07
CA ILE A 39 -11.97 6.85 -1.83
C ILE A 39 -11.89 5.37 -1.48
N VAL A 40 -10.79 4.97 -0.86
CA VAL A 40 -10.69 3.69 -0.15
C VAL A 40 -10.25 3.93 1.28
N SER A 41 -10.95 3.35 2.25
CA SER A 41 -10.55 3.38 3.66
C SER A 41 -10.09 2.00 4.11
N ILE A 42 -8.91 1.91 4.73
CA ILE A 42 -8.37 0.66 5.25
C ILE A 42 -9.24 0.17 6.39
N THR A 43 -9.78 -1.05 6.28
CA THR A 43 -10.50 -1.73 7.36
C THR A 43 -9.64 -2.79 8.04
N LYS A 44 -8.62 -3.29 7.35
CA LYS A 44 -7.64 -4.23 7.92
C LYS A 44 -6.24 -3.86 7.45
N SER A 45 -5.40 -3.52 8.42
CA SER A 45 -4.00 -3.20 8.20
C SER A 45 -3.14 -4.46 8.20
N VAL A 46 -1.98 -4.36 7.56
CA VAL A 46 -0.90 -5.35 7.59
C VAL A 46 0.15 -4.96 8.61
N HIS A 47 0.89 -5.95 9.13
CA HIS A 47 1.96 -5.67 10.10
C HIS A 47 3.01 -4.71 9.50
N GLY A 48 3.27 -3.59 10.20
CA GLY A 48 4.17 -2.53 9.75
C GLY A 48 3.70 -1.82 8.46
N GLY A 49 2.39 -1.73 8.23
CA GLY A 49 1.76 -0.94 7.16
C GLY A 49 1.03 0.30 7.69
N LEU A 50 0.25 0.94 6.82
CA LEU A 50 -0.60 2.08 7.20
C LEU A 50 -1.74 1.63 8.13
N PRO A 51 -2.14 2.43 9.12
CA PRO A 51 -3.12 2.03 10.13
C PRO A 51 -4.53 1.84 9.55
N VAL A 52 -5.38 1.16 10.32
CA VAL A 52 -6.83 1.10 10.03
C VAL A 52 -7.43 2.51 10.07
N ASN A 53 -8.47 2.74 9.29
CA ASN A 53 -9.14 4.01 9.05
C ASN A 53 -8.34 5.05 8.25
N THR A 54 -7.11 4.76 7.82
CA THR A 54 -6.44 5.58 6.82
C THR A 54 -7.27 5.59 5.53
N SER A 55 -7.57 6.78 5.03
CA SER A 55 -8.33 6.99 3.80
C SER A 55 -7.43 7.46 2.67
N PHE A 56 -7.69 6.96 1.47
CA PHE A 56 -6.99 7.33 0.24
C PHE A 56 -7.96 7.88 -0.78
N TYR A 57 -7.59 8.95 -1.47
CA TYR A 57 -8.07 9.15 -2.83
C TYR A 57 -7.38 8.14 -3.74
N VAL A 58 -8.16 7.38 -4.51
CA VAL A 58 -7.61 6.22 -5.24
C VAL A 58 -7.59 6.42 -6.75
N TYR A 59 -6.44 6.06 -7.32
CA TYR A 59 -6.26 5.76 -8.74
C TYR A 59 -6.00 4.26 -8.89
N PHE A 60 -6.67 3.61 -9.82
CA PHE A 60 -6.44 2.19 -10.09
C PHE A 60 -5.29 2.03 -11.10
N VAL A 61 -4.44 1.02 -10.90
CA VAL A 61 -3.35 0.69 -11.84
C VAL A 61 -3.89 0.31 -13.22
N ASP A 62 -5.02 -0.39 -13.24
CA ASP A 62 -5.73 -0.79 -14.45
C ASP A 62 -7.16 -0.24 -14.49
N ASP A 63 -7.77 -0.34 -15.66
CA ASP A 63 -9.17 0.02 -15.92
C ASP A 63 -10.01 -1.24 -16.19
N SER A 64 -9.74 -2.31 -15.42
CA SER A 64 -10.41 -3.60 -15.58
C SER A 64 -11.93 -3.51 -15.38
N THR A 65 -12.65 -4.48 -15.95
CA THR A 65 -14.11 -4.58 -15.78
C THR A 65 -14.51 -4.62 -14.30
N ARG A 66 -13.68 -5.23 -13.45
CA ARG A 66 -13.90 -5.26 -12.00
C ARG A 66 -13.83 -3.86 -11.40
N VAL A 67 -12.80 -3.07 -11.71
CA VAL A 67 -12.67 -1.67 -11.26
C VAL A 67 -13.92 -0.87 -11.64
N LYS A 68 -14.41 -1.02 -12.88
CA LYS A 68 -15.60 -0.33 -13.39
C LYS A 68 -16.90 -0.74 -12.70
N GLN A 69 -16.96 -1.98 -12.20
CA GLN A 69 -18.14 -2.56 -11.56
C GLN A 69 -18.17 -2.40 -10.04
N LEU A 70 -17.13 -1.80 -9.44
CA LEU A 70 -17.09 -1.54 -8.01
C LEU A 70 -18.31 -0.72 -7.55
N LYS A 71 -19.00 -1.25 -6.55
CA LYS A 71 -20.17 -0.63 -5.94
C LYS A 71 -19.75 0.25 -4.78
N ASP A 72 -20.53 1.30 -4.53
CA ASP A 72 -20.32 2.10 -3.33
C ASP A 72 -20.41 1.23 -2.07
N ARG A 73 -19.47 1.43 -1.15
CA ARG A 73 -19.27 0.66 0.09
C ARG A 73 -18.87 -0.80 -0.09
N GLU A 74 -18.41 -1.20 -1.28
CA GLU A 74 -17.90 -2.54 -1.53
C GLU A 74 -16.61 -2.80 -0.74
N LYS A 75 -16.49 -3.97 -0.13
CA LYS A 75 -15.25 -4.42 0.49
C LYS A 75 -14.31 -4.93 -0.58
N ILE A 76 -13.10 -4.40 -0.61
CA ILE A 76 -12.08 -4.76 -1.59
C ILE A 76 -10.80 -5.19 -0.88
N ALA A 77 -10.11 -6.14 -1.51
CA ALA A 77 -8.71 -6.44 -1.21
C ALA A 77 -7.84 -5.75 -2.26
N PHE A 78 -6.75 -5.11 -1.83
CA PHE A 78 -5.93 -4.30 -2.71
C PHE A 78 -4.48 -4.19 -2.23
N LYS A 79 -3.58 -3.88 -3.16
CA LYS A 79 -2.19 -3.53 -2.92
C LYS A 79 -1.99 -2.04 -3.13
N ILE A 80 -1.27 -1.39 -2.23
CA ILE A 80 -0.86 0.01 -2.39
C ILE A 80 0.45 0.02 -3.18
N MET A 81 0.41 0.53 -4.41
CA MET A 81 1.59 0.62 -5.29
C MET A 81 2.40 1.88 -5.02
N LYS A 82 1.71 2.98 -4.75
CA LYS A 82 2.30 4.27 -4.38
C LYS A 82 1.29 5.04 -3.54
N TYR A 83 1.76 5.79 -2.56
CA TYR A 83 0.94 6.78 -1.86
C TYR A 83 1.78 8.00 -1.48
N ASN A 84 1.15 9.17 -1.45
CA ASN A 84 1.75 10.40 -0.95
C ASN A 84 0.75 11.07 -0.02
N ARG A 85 1.25 11.80 0.99
CA ARG A 85 0.37 12.60 1.84
C ARG A 85 -0.34 13.61 0.95
N ASP A 86 -1.65 13.70 1.11
CA ASP A 86 -2.39 14.70 0.39
C ASP A 86 -2.02 16.09 0.93
N THR A 87 -1.71 17.00 0.02
CA THR A 87 -1.25 18.36 0.33
C THR A 87 -2.02 19.43 -0.44
N VAL A 88 -3.05 19.04 -1.20
CA VAL A 88 -3.78 19.94 -2.08
C VAL A 88 -5.08 20.39 -1.41
N GLY A 89 -5.52 21.63 -1.70
CA GLY A 89 -6.80 22.14 -1.19
C GLY A 89 -7.98 21.43 -1.85
N HIS A 90 -8.81 20.76 -1.05
CA HIS A 90 -9.98 20.02 -1.54
C HIS A 90 -11.23 20.88 -1.68
N PHE A 91 -12.14 20.46 -2.57
CA PHE A 91 -13.46 21.06 -2.71
C PHE A 91 -14.29 20.82 -1.44
N ALA A 92 -14.97 21.86 -0.95
CA ALA A 92 -15.74 21.83 0.30
C ALA A 92 -16.86 20.77 0.37
N ASN A 93 -17.29 20.24 -0.78
CA ASN A 93 -18.39 19.28 -0.87
C ASN A 93 -17.94 17.82 -1.06
N CYS A 94 -16.64 17.54 -1.06
CA CYS A 94 -16.09 16.19 -1.21
C CYS A 94 -15.63 15.63 0.14
N LEU A 95 -15.75 14.31 0.32
CA LEU A 95 -15.10 13.61 1.43
C LEU A 95 -13.58 13.77 1.31
N TRP A 96 -12.89 13.95 2.44
CA TRP A 96 -11.45 14.13 2.49
C TRP A 96 -10.73 12.81 2.77
N ALA A 97 -9.58 12.63 2.13
CA ALA A 97 -8.68 11.52 2.36
C ALA A 97 -7.36 12.01 2.96
N ASP A 98 -6.66 11.13 3.67
CA ASP A 98 -5.36 11.47 4.26
C ASP A 98 -4.22 11.49 3.22
N TYR A 99 -4.40 10.72 2.14
CA TYR A 99 -3.37 10.43 1.14
C TYR A 99 -3.98 10.31 -0.26
N ASP A 100 -3.17 10.58 -1.28
CA ASP A 100 -3.39 10.09 -2.64
C ASP A 100 -2.69 8.75 -2.81
N ALA A 101 -3.36 7.75 -3.38
CA ALA A 101 -2.77 6.44 -3.64
C ALA A 101 -3.10 5.88 -5.03
N THR A 102 -2.12 5.20 -5.61
CA THR A 102 -2.33 4.27 -6.71
C THR A 102 -2.42 2.86 -6.15
N ILE A 103 -3.53 2.17 -6.42
CA ILE A 103 -3.80 0.83 -5.90
C ILE A 103 -4.05 -0.17 -7.03
N GLU A 104 -3.70 -1.42 -6.78
CA GLU A 104 -4.03 -2.57 -7.62
C GLU A 104 -5.04 -3.43 -6.86
N LEU A 105 -6.15 -3.81 -7.49
CA LEU A 105 -7.11 -4.72 -6.88
C LEU A 105 -6.53 -6.13 -6.86
N GLU A 106 -6.67 -6.82 -5.72
CA GLU A 106 -6.29 -8.24 -5.65
C GLU A 106 -7.41 -9.08 -6.23
N ASN A 107 -7.10 -9.89 -7.26
CA ASN A 107 -8.04 -10.76 -8.00
C ASN A 107 -8.95 -11.61 -7.10
#